data_AF-A0A7S9DPQ2-F1
#
_entry.id   AF-A0A7S9DPQ2-F1
#
_cell.length_a   1.000
_cell.length_b   1.000
_cell.length_c   1.000
_cell.angle_alpha   90.00
_cell.angle_beta   90.00
_cell.angle_gamma   90.00
#
_symmetry.space_group_name_H-M   'P 1'
#
loop_
_entity.id
_entity.type
_entity.pdbx_description
1 polymer ?
#
loop_
_entity_poly.entity_id
_entity_poly.type
_entity_poly.pdbx_seq_one_letter_code
_entity_poly.pdbx_strand_id
1 'polypeptide(L)'
;MMCSLNFSPRQYLAQILTTRGLTSADARVLYQYQLSFAEFKEMENFLKKSFPFQNINRIGDEWAKLFTLYAAEWFRREYTAKWTWDPILTALNIVDLPVNTRNDVVIKGLRFWKRPIIKYSKANNYLGSIFKEGGFPSRLLKEDGNRYIAIFQKVTSLYLDNKSHIDELRAEVQQELKTLPQAFEHDETLTLVLDIVKLIIEKVENCQLSAQQDPIATLDQQSKHWRNEFPLPIDENQTIVDDFLRNLFKSTSEEISKHHQLRQALKCSHSLSGSFEYLSSTIYLPEEICFTIDNDVELLRTRGHLVIKEGLNHKSQFLCVAYLSLQNNKVIAEINRGFSKDIQRWSHMFEQLKAYL
;
A
#
# COMPACT_ATOMS: atom_id res chain seq x y z
N MET A 1 46.26 -8.98 -18.12
CA MET A 1 46.90 -8.48 -16.91
C MET A 1 45.79 -8.13 -15.93
N MET A 2 45.57 -8.99 -14.93
CA MET A 2 44.43 -8.92 -14.01
C MET A 2 44.61 -7.71 -13.08
N CYS A 3 43.73 -6.71 -13.18
CA CYS A 3 43.64 -5.65 -12.19
C CYS A 3 43.21 -6.28 -10.85
N SER A 4 44.07 -6.15 -9.85
CA SER A 4 43.73 -6.38 -8.44
C SER A 4 42.60 -5.44 -8.02
N LEU A 5 41.36 -5.92 -8.10
CA LEU A 5 40.19 -5.23 -7.57
C LEU A 5 40.34 -5.17 -6.04
N ASN A 6 40.61 -3.97 -5.52
CA ASN A 6 40.55 -3.68 -4.09
C ASN A 6 39.14 -4.01 -3.57
N PHE A 7 39.01 -5.08 -2.77
CA PHE A 7 37.75 -5.50 -2.16
C PHE A 7 37.37 -4.59 -0.99
N SER A 8 36.86 -3.38 -1.27
CA SER A 8 36.48 -2.41 -0.25
C SER A 8 34.96 -2.19 -0.18
N PRO A 9 34.28 -2.59 0.90
CA PRO A 9 32.87 -2.27 1.13
C PRO A 9 32.56 -0.77 0.99
N ARG A 10 33.52 0.09 1.38
CA ARG A 10 33.42 1.55 1.26
C ARG A 10 33.33 2.01 -0.19
N GLN A 11 34.19 1.50 -1.05
CA GLN A 11 34.22 1.87 -2.47
C GLN A 11 32.93 1.41 -3.16
N TYR A 12 32.48 0.20 -2.84
CA TYR A 12 31.25 -0.34 -3.41
C TYR A 12 30.01 0.42 -2.95
N LEU A 13 29.92 0.77 -1.66
CA LEU A 13 28.84 1.62 -1.15
C LEU A 13 28.82 3.00 -1.83
N ALA A 14 29.99 3.61 -2.05
CA ALA A 14 30.10 4.87 -2.76
C ALA A 14 29.63 4.74 -4.23
N GLN A 15 29.93 3.62 -4.89
CA GLN A 15 29.43 3.33 -6.24
C GLN A 15 27.90 3.22 -6.24
N ILE A 16 27.30 2.44 -5.33
CA ILE A 16 25.83 2.32 -5.21
C ILE A 16 25.16 3.70 -5.10
N LEU A 17 25.71 4.57 -4.24
CA LEU A 17 25.18 5.93 -4.03
C LEU A 17 25.37 6.81 -5.27
N THR A 18 26.56 6.77 -5.89
CA THR A 18 26.89 7.60 -7.07
C THR A 18 26.04 7.25 -8.27
N THR A 19 25.76 5.95 -8.51
CA THR A 19 24.84 5.49 -9.57
C THR A 19 23.44 6.09 -9.42
N ARG A 20 23.06 6.49 -8.19
CA ARG A 20 21.77 7.10 -7.86
C ARG A 20 21.83 8.63 -7.72
N GLY A 21 22.95 9.24 -8.10
CA GLY A 21 23.16 10.68 -7.96
C GLY A 21 23.30 11.15 -6.50
N LEU A 22 23.62 10.24 -5.57
CA LEU A 22 23.73 10.53 -4.15
C LEU A 22 25.20 10.59 -3.72
N THR A 23 25.53 11.54 -2.85
CA THR A 23 26.84 11.63 -2.19
C THR A 23 26.84 10.99 -0.80
N SER A 24 25.66 10.82 -0.20
CA SER A 24 25.45 10.18 1.10
C SER A 24 24.02 9.66 1.23
N ALA A 25 23.75 8.86 2.26
CA ALA A 25 22.40 8.43 2.58
C ALA A 25 21.50 9.62 2.95
N ASP A 26 20.25 9.57 2.47
CA ASP A 26 19.27 10.67 2.54
C ASP A 26 18.03 10.34 3.38
N ALA A 27 18.11 9.30 4.22
CA ALA A 27 17.03 8.82 5.10
C ALA A 27 15.83 8.15 4.40
N ARG A 28 15.83 8.01 3.06
CA ARG A 28 14.78 7.24 2.38
C ARG A 28 14.80 5.76 2.81
N VAL A 29 13.65 5.08 2.71
CA VAL A 29 13.53 3.66 3.04
C VAL A 29 14.43 2.83 2.12
N LEU A 30 15.09 1.78 2.61
CA LEU A 30 16.17 1.13 1.85
C LEU A 30 15.72 0.48 0.53
N TYR A 31 14.49 -0.04 0.43
CA TYR A 31 13.96 -0.57 -0.83
C TYR A 31 13.85 0.50 -1.93
N GLN A 32 13.75 1.78 -1.58
CA GLN A 32 13.67 2.90 -2.53
C GLN A 32 15.02 3.22 -3.19
N TYR A 33 16.10 2.56 -2.76
CA TYR A 33 17.33 2.55 -3.53
C TYR A 33 17.20 1.65 -4.76
N GLN A 34 16.21 0.76 -4.87
CA GLN A 34 15.97 -0.05 -6.07
C GLN A 34 17.26 -0.71 -6.61
N LEU A 35 17.89 -1.55 -5.78
CA LEU A 35 19.08 -2.30 -6.20
C LEU A 35 18.70 -3.32 -7.29
N SER A 36 19.51 -3.38 -8.33
CA SER A 36 19.40 -4.41 -9.37
C SER A 36 19.83 -5.79 -8.87
N PHE A 37 19.54 -6.87 -9.62
CA PHE A 37 20.05 -8.20 -9.26
C PHE A 37 21.57 -8.22 -9.16
N ALA A 38 22.20 -7.62 -10.16
CA ALA A 38 23.63 -7.62 -10.33
C ALA A 38 24.28 -6.91 -9.14
N GLU A 39 23.75 -5.73 -8.78
CA GLU A 39 24.19 -5.01 -7.57
C GLU A 39 23.98 -5.84 -6.30
N PHE A 40 22.84 -6.52 -6.16
CA PHE A 40 22.58 -7.38 -4.99
C PHE A 40 23.58 -8.54 -4.88
N LYS A 41 23.83 -9.28 -5.96
CA LYS A 41 24.77 -10.42 -5.95
C LYS A 41 26.22 -9.99 -5.84
N GLU A 42 26.57 -8.86 -6.42
CA GLU A 42 27.89 -8.27 -6.25
C GLU A 42 28.11 -7.77 -4.81
N MET A 43 27.12 -7.10 -4.21
CA MET A 43 27.12 -6.73 -2.78
C MET A 43 27.31 -7.95 -1.87
N GLU A 44 26.57 -9.03 -2.14
CA GLU A 44 26.69 -10.30 -1.42
C GLU A 44 28.13 -10.84 -1.48
N ASN A 45 28.75 -10.82 -2.67
CA ASN A 45 30.11 -11.28 -2.88
C ASN A 45 31.14 -10.41 -2.15
N PHE A 46 30.96 -9.08 -2.14
CA PHE A 46 31.80 -8.17 -1.37
C PHE A 46 31.72 -8.43 0.13
N LEU A 47 30.51 -8.60 0.67
CA LEU A 47 30.31 -8.89 2.09
C LEU A 47 30.93 -10.24 2.48
N LYS A 48 30.70 -11.28 1.68
CA LYS A 48 31.32 -12.61 1.82
C LYS A 48 32.85 -12.55 1.89
N LYS A 49 33.46 -11.88 0.90
CA LYS A 49 34.93 -11.83 0.78
C LYS A 49 35.58 -10.93 1.82
N SER A 50 34.90 -9.87 2.25
CA SER A 50 35.44 -8.91 3.22
C SER A 50 35.23 -9.33 4.68
N PHE A 51 34.28 -10.22 4.97
CA PHE A 51 33.97 -10.67 6.33
C PHE A 51 35.15 -11.37 7.05
N PRO A 52 35.93 -12.28 6.43
CA PRO A 52 37.08 -12.92 7.07
C PRO A 52 38.17 -11.94 7.54
N PHE A 53 38.21 -10.73 7.00
CA PHE A 53 39.15 -9.68 7.39
C PHE A 53 38.58 -8.77 8.50
N GLN A 54 37.34 -9.00 8.96
CA GLN A 54 36.75 -8.27 10.07
C GLN A 54 37.19 -8.85 11.41
N ASN A 55 37.23 -8.01 12.43
CA ASN A 55 37.28 -8.48 13.81
C ASN A 55 35.86 -8.90 14.24
N ILE A 56 35.66 -10.19 14.53
CA ILE A 56 34.34 -10.75 14.91
C ILE A 56 33.73 -10.11 16.16
N ASN A 57 34.55 -9.52 17.04
CA ASN A 57 34.09 -8.81 18.24
C ASN A 57 33.81 -7.32 17.97
N ARG A 58 34.24 -6.81 16.81
CA ARG A 58 34.06 -5.41 16.41
C ARG A 58 34.13 -5.26 14.89
N ILE A 59 32.99 -5.46 14.25
CA ILE A 59 32.85 -5.28 12.79
C ILE A 59 33.02 -3.80 12.43
N GLY A 60 33.73 -3.54 11.32
CA GLY A 60 34.00 -2.19 10.84
C GLY A 60 32.73 -1.49 10.32
N ASP A 61 32.70 -0.17 10.48
CA ASP A 61 31.53 0.66 10.13
C ASP A 61 31.16 0.54 8.65
N GLU A 62 32.14 0.52 7.74
CA GLU A 62 31.89 0.39 6.30
C GLU A 62 31.22 -0.95 5.93
N TRP A 63 31.61 -2.03 6.60
CA TRP A 63 30.96 -3.33 6.42
C TRP A 63 29.53 -3.29 6.95
N ALA A 64 29.33 -2.69 8.13
CA ALA A 64 28.01 -2.58 8.75
C ALA A 64 27.02 -1.77 7.91
N LYS A 65 27.46 -0.66 7.29
CA LYS A 65 26.66 0.16 6.37
C LYS A 65 26.15 -0.67 5.18
N LEU A 66 27.06 -1.41 4.54
CA LEU A 66 26.73 -2.23 3.38
C LEU A 66 25.88 -3.45 3.76
N PHE A 67 26.16 -4.08 4.89
CA PHE A 67 25.38 -5.20 5.41
C PHE A 67 23.93 -4.83 5.67
N THR A 68 23.65 -3.65 6.23
CA THR A 68 22.26 -3.21 6.48
C THR A 68 21.46 -3.09 5.17
N LEU A 69 22.07 -2.54 4.12
CA LEU A 69 21.44 -2.49 2.80
C LEU A 69 21.25 -3.90 2.21
N TYR A 70 22.27 -4.75 2.31
CA TYR A 70 22.17 -6.15 1.88
C TYR A 70 21.07 -6.92 2.60
N ALA A 71 20.95 -6.79 3.91
CA ALA A 71 19.97 -7.55 4.68
C ALA A 71 18.52 -7.10 4.38
N ALA A 72 18.30 -5.80 4.12
CA ALA A 72 17.01 -5.30 3.64
C ALA A 72 16.69 -5.85 2.24
N GLU A 73 17.68 -5.86 1.35
CA GLU A 73 17.52 -6.38 -0.01
C GLU A 73 17.35 -7.91 -0.04
N TRP A 74 18.05 -8.63 0.84
CA TRP A 74 17.88 -10.06 1.06
C TRP A 74 16.46 -10.36 1.53
N PHE A 75 15.90 -9.56 2.44
CA PHE A 75 14.50 -9.71 2.85
C PHE A 75 13.56 -9.58 1.65
N ARG A 76 13.77 -8.56 0.81
CA ARG A 76 12.96 -8.35 -0.39
C ARG A 76 13.03 -9.53 -1.37
N ARG A 77 14.19 -10.17 -1.51
CA ARG A 77 14.44 -11.15 -2.58
C ARG A 77 14.30 -12.60 -2.14
N GLU A 78 14.68 -12.91 -0.91
CA GLU A 78 14.96 -14.27 -0.47
C GLU A 78 14.08 -14.73 0.71
N TYR A 79 13.31 -13.82 1.34
CA TYR A 79 12.49 -14.14 2.51
C TYR A 79 11.29 -15.05 2.21
N THR A 80 11.13 -16.09 3.03
CA THR A 80 10.07 -17.12 2.94
C THR A 80 9.34 -17.32 4.28
N ALA A 81 9.01 -16.21 4.97
CA ALA A 81 8.24 -16.19 6.23
C ALA A 81 8.99 -16.62 7.52
N LYS A 82 10.30 -16.89 7.49
CA LYS A 82 11.07 -17.22 8.71
C LYS A 82 11.67 -15.97 9.37
N TRP A 83 11.25 -15.66 10.60
CA TRP A 83 11.77 -14.55 11.41
C TRP A 83 13.11 -14.88 12.08
N THR A 84 14.17 -15.03 11.29
CA THR A 84 15.52 -15.32 11.82
C THR A 84 16.63 -14.67 10.97
N TRP A 85 17.79 -14.48 11.58
CA TRP A 85 19.01 -14.04 10.93
C TRP A 85 19.73 -15.16 10.17
N ASP A 86 19.49 -16.42 10.51
CA ASP A 86 20.31 -17.55 10.02
C ASP A 86 20.37 -17.62 8.50
N PRO A 87 19.26 -17.44 7.75
CA PRO A 87 19.30 -17.46 6.29
C PRO A 87 20.15 -16.32 5.69
N ILE A 88 20.14 -15.13 6.31
CA ILE A 88 20.93 -13.97 5.87
C ILE A 88 22.43 -14.22 6.11
N LEU A 89 22.76 -14.72 7.31
CA LEU A 89 24.15 -15.00 7.70
C LEU A 89 24.72 -16.19 6.91
N THR A 90 23.93 -17.25 6.74
CA THR A 90 24.28 -18.41 5.92
C THR A 90 24.51 -18.00 4.47
N ALA A 91 23.66 -17.11 3.93
CA ALA A 91 23.85 -16.57 2.60
C ALA A 91 25.17 -15.81 2.44
N LEU A 92 25.80 -15.33 3.53
CA LEU A 92 27.13 -14.69 3.55
C LEU A 92 28.28 -15.61 4.01
N ASN A 93 28.05 -16.92 4.17
CA ASN A 93 28.99 -17.88 4.76
C ASN A 93 29.44 -17.51 6.19
N ILE A 94 28.56 -16.86 6.96
CA ILE A 94 28.81 -16.50 8.36
C ILE A 94 28.13 -17.54 9.24
N VAL A 95 28.93 -18.39 9.89
CA VAL A 95 28.41 -19.49 10.74
C VAL A 95 27.99 -18.98 12.12
N ASP A 96 28.76 -18.06 12.69
CA ASP A 96 28.45 -17.47 13.98
C ASP A 96 28.80 -15.98 13.97
N LEU A 97 27.82 -15.15 14.33
CA LEU A 97 27.99 -13.72 14.55
C LEU A 97 27.41 -13.42 15.92
N PRO A 98 28.25 -13.10 16.93
CA PRO A 98 27.79 -12.88 18.29
C PRO A 98 26.66 -11.87 18.35
N VAL A 99 25.62 -12.14 19.14
CA VAL A 99 24.39 -11.31 19.20
C VAL A 99 24.71 -9.84 19.44
N ASN A 100 25.65 -9.53 20.34
CA ASN A 100 26.06 -8.16 20.64
C ASN A 100 26.74 -7.49 19.43
N THR A 101 27.64 -8.20 18.76
CA THR A 101 28.28 -7.72 17.51
C THR A 101 27.24 -7.50 16.42
N ARG A 102 26.31 -8.44 16.23
CA ARG A 102 25.22 -8.33 15.26
C ARG A 102 24.36 -7.10 15.52
N ASN A 103 23.99 -6.87 16.78
CA ASN A 103 23.21 -5.70 17.16
C ASN A 103 23.98 -4.40 16.87
N ASP A 104 25.28 -4.34 17.18
CA ASP A 104 26.15 -3.20 16.88
C ASP A 104 26.27 -2.94 15.37
N VAL A 105 26.38 -3.99 14.55
CA VAL A 105 26.34 -3.89 13.08
C VAL A 105 25.05 -3.22 12.60
N VAL A 106 23.89 -3.66 13.11
CA VAL A 106 22.60 -3.06 12.74
C VAL A 106 22.52 -1.60 13.18
N ILE A 107 22.98 -1.28 14.40
CA ILE A 107 23.00 0.09 14.92
C ILE A 107 23.85 1.01 14.02
N LYS A 108 25.07 0.58 13.68
CA LYS A 108 26.00 1.34 12.84
C LYS A 108 25.42 1.58 11.46
N GLY A 109 24.89 0.55 10.82
CA GLY A 109 24.34 0.65 9.48
C GLY A 109 23.09 1.52 9.43
N LEU A 110 22.09 1.28 10.30
CA LEU A 110 20.88 2.10 10.32
C LEU A 110 21.18 3.57 10.66
N ARG A 111 22.17 3.84 11.53
CA ARG A 111 22.62 5.22 11.81
C ARG A 111 23.15 5.91 10.55
N PHE A 112 23.97 5.23 9.76
CA PHE A 112 24.45 5.79 8.49
C PHE A 112 23.31 6.05 7.51
N TRP A 113 22.38 5.09 7.39
CA TRP A 113 21.21 5.22 6.54
C TRP A 113 20.16 6.20 7.08
N LYS A 114 20.38 6.78 8.28
CA LYS A 114 19.45 7.70 8.98
C LYS A 114 18.08 7.05 9.21
N ARG A 115 18.07 5.75 9.53
CA ARG A 115 16.86 4.95 9.77
C ARG A 115 16.73 4.60 11.26
N PRO A 116 15.51 4.59 11.82
CA PRO A 116 15.30 4.34 13.24
C PRO A 116 15.33 2.84 13.58
N ILE A 117 15.74 2.53 14.81
CA ILE A 117 15.60 1.18 15.38
C ILE A 117 14.21 1.07 16.01
N ILE A 118 13.45 0.06 15.59
CA ILE A 118 12.14 -0.27 16.16
C ILE A 118 12.33 -0.90 17.54
N LYS A 119 11.43 -0.56 18.46
CA LYS A 119 11.35 -1.15 19.80
C LYS A 119 10.01 -1.85 19.98
N TYR A 120 10.03 -3.05 20.53
CA TYR A 120 8.83 -3.71 21.06
C TYR A 120 8.82 -3.59 22.58
N SER A 121 7.77 -2.99 23.13
CA SER A 121 7.52 -2.72 24.56
C SER A 121 8.69 -2.01 25.29
N LYS A 122 9.86 -2.66 25.43
CA LYS A 122 11.11 -2.12 25.98
C LYS A 122 12.40 -2.65 25.31
N ALA A 123 12.33 -3.58 24.36
CA ALA A 123 13.49 -4.20 23.71
C ALA A 123 13.65 -3.75 22.24
N ASN A 124 14.90 -3.56 21.80
CA ASN A 124 15.20 -3.24 20.39
C ASN A 124 14.96 -4.48 19.51
N ASN A 125 14.18 -4.31 18.43
CA ASN A 125 13.96 -5.32 17.42
C ASN A 125 14.85 -5.06 16.21
N TYR A 126 16.10 -5.53 16.27
CA TYR A 126 17.08 -5.28 15.21
C TYR A 126 16.73 -5.94 13.87
N LEU A 127 16.14 -7.15 13.90
CA LEU A 127 15.74 -7.86 12.68
C LEU A 127 14.58 -7.15 11.99
N GLY A 128 13.52 -6.85 12.74
CA GLY A 128 12.37 -6.11 12.22
C GLY A 128 12.74 -4.71 11.74
N SER A 129 13.71 -4.05 12.40
CA SER A 129 14.24 -2.76 11.97
C SER A 129 14.88 -2.80 10.59
N ILE A 130 15.43 -3.94 10.15
CA ILE A 130 15.94 -4.11 8.78
C ILE A 130 14.84 -4.63 7.85
N PHE A 131 14.02 -5.59 8.28
CA PHE A 131 12.99 -6.19 7.42
C PHE A 131 11.99 -5.14 6.91
N LYS A 132 11.58 -4.19 7.76
CA LYS A 132 10.70 -3.10 7.33
C LYS A 132 11.31 -2.21 6.22
N GLU A 133 12.64 -2.20 6.10
CA GLU A 133 13.35 -1.40 5.11
C GLU A 133 13.43 -2.11 3.76
N GLY A 134 13.15 -3.41 3.68
CA GLY A 134 13.25 -4.22 2.47
C GLY A 134 12.01 -4.19 1.57
N GLY A 135 10.92 -3.54 1.99
CA GLY A 135 9.71 -3.43 1.18
C GLY A 135 8.91 -4.74 1.15
N PHE A 136 8.57 -5.24 -0.05
CA PHE A 136 7.70 -6.42 -0.21
C PHE A 136 8.48 -7.64 -0.73
N PRO A 137 8.55 -8.76 0.03
CA PRO A 137 9.22 -9.99 -0.37
C PRO A 137 8.65 -10.65 -1.63
N SER A 138 9.47 -10.81 -2.66
CA SER A 138 9.07 -11.37 -3.97
C SER A 138 8.74 -12.86 -3.91
N ARG A 139 9.43 -13.65 -3.09
CA ARG A 139 9.14 -15.09 -2.94
C ARG A 139 7.76 -15.35 -2.35
N LEU A 140 7.30 -14.47 -1.45
CA LEU A 140 5.96 -14.56 -0.90
C LEU A 140 4.89 -14.31 -1.98
N LEU A 141 5.15 -13.42 -2.95
CA LEU A 141 4.25 -13.25 -4.10
C LEU A 141 4.12 -14.53 -4.93
N LYS A 142 5.18 -15.35 -5.01
CA LYS A 142 5.16 -16.63 -5.72
C LYS A 142 4.39 -17.71 -4.97
N GLU A 143 4.60 -17.81 -3.66
CA GLU A 143 4.05 -18.89 -2.83
C GLU A 143 2.57 -18.62 -2.44
N ASP A 144 2.24 -17.36 -2.15
CA ASP A 144 0.97 -16.93 -1.56
C ASP A 144 0.31 -15.78 -2.37
N GLY A 145 0.65 -15.64 -3.65
CA GLY A 145 0.22 -14.50 -4.50
C GLY A 145 -1.27 -14.17 -4.43
N ASN A 146 -2.13 -15.17 -4.41
CA ASN A 146 -3.59 -15.00 -4.31
C ASN A 146 -4.02 -14.31 -3.01
N ARG A 147 -3.36 -14.62 -1.89
CA ARG A 147 -3.64 -14.00 -0.60
C ARG A 147 -3.28 -12.52 -0.63
N TYR A 148 -2.14 -12.18 -1.23
CA TYR A 148 -1.71 -10.79 -1.37
C TYR A 148 -2.63 -10.02 -2.30
N ILE A 149 -3.02 -10.61 -3.44
CA ILE A 149 -4.02 -10.02 -4.35
C ILE A 149 -5.32 -9.73 -3.58
N ALA A 150 -5.81 -10.64 -2.74
CA ALA A 150 -7.02 -10.44 -1.93
C ALA A 150 -6.88 -9.27 -0.92
N ILE A 151 -5.70 -9.11 -0.30
CA ILE A 151 -5.44 -7.98 0.59
C ILE A 151 -5.45 -6.67 -0.21
N PHE A 152 -4.71 -6.61 -1.32
CA PHE A 152 -4.70 -5.42 -2.16
C PHE A 152 -6.09 -5.08 -2.71
N GLN A 153 -6.89 -6.08 -3.11
CA GLN A 153 -8.29 -5.91 -3.48
C GLN A 153 -9.10 -5.20 -2.39
N LYS A 154 -8.97 -5.69 -1.15
CA LYS A 154 -9.70 -5.12 -0.01
C LYS A 154 -9.25 -3.70 0.30
N VAL A 155 -7.94 -3.44 0.27
CA VAL A 155 -7.40 -2.08 0.46
C VAL A 155 -7.83 -1.15 -0.68
N THR A 156 -7.85 -1.62 -1.92
CA THR A 156 -8.39 -0.87 -3.07
C THR A 156 -9.86 -0.53 -2.87
N SER A 157 -10.69 -1.48 -2.45
CA SER A 157 -12.12 -1.26 -2.18
C SER A 157 -12.32 -0.20 -1.09
N LEU A 158 -11.62 -0.35 0.04
CA LEU A 158 -11.61 0.63 1.14
C LEU A 158 -11.17 2.03 0.66
N TYR A 159 -10.13 2.10 -0.16
CA TYR A 159 -9.61 3.34 -0.72
C TYR A 159 -10.61 4.01 -1.66
N LEU A 160 -11.26 3.25 -2.54
CA LEU A 160 -12.28 3.78 -3.45
C LEU A 160 -13.52 4.28 -2.71
N ASP A 161 -13.91 3.59 -1.63
CA ASP A 161 -15.02 3.98 -0.78
C ASP A 161 -14.73 5.29 -0.02
N ASN A 162 -13.49 5.49 0.46
CA ASN A 162 -13.15 6.60 1.36
C ASN A 162 -11.98 7.47 0.86
N LYS A 163 -11.91 7.76 -0.46
CA LYS A 163 -10.81 8.55 -1.09
C LYS A 163 -10.46 9.87 -0.35
N SER A 164 -11.40 10.48 0.38
CA SER A 164 -11.21 11.75 1.12
C SER A 164 -10.74 11.60 2.57
N HIS A 165 -10.79 10.40 3.17
CA HIS A 165 -10.50 10.16 4.59
C HIS A 165 -9.53 8.98 4.76
N ILE A 166 -8.40 9.02 4.03
CA ILE A 166 -7.41 7.93 4.01
C ILE A 166 -6.81 7.67 5.41
N ASP A 167 -6.72 8.71 6.26
CA ASP A 167 -6.19 8.54 7.62
C ASP A 167 -7.12 7.72 8.52
N GLU A 168 -8.43 7.74 8.27
CA GLU A 168 -9.41 6.91 8.97
C GLU A 168 -9.26 5.45 8.53
N LEU A 169 -8.97 5.20 7.24
CA LEU A 169 -8.74 3.86 6.67
C LEU A 169 -7.51 3.14 7.23
N ARG A 170 -6.56 3.86 7.82
CA ARG A 170 -5.29 3.27 8.28
C ARG A 170 -5.53 2.15 9.28
N ALA A 171 -6.53 2.31 10.16
CA ALA A 171 -6.85 1.30 11.16
C ALA A 171 -7.38 0.02 10.51
N GLU A 172 -8.32 0.11 9.56
CA GLU A 172 -8.86 -1.07 8.86
C GLU A 172 -7.79 -1.76 8.02
N VAL A 173 -7.01 -1.02 7.25
CA VAL A 173 -5.92 -1.59 6.44
C VAL A 173 -4.90 -2.30 7.33
N GLN A 174 -4.56 -1.72 8.48
CA GLN A 174 -3.67 -2.36 9.44
C GLN A 174 -4.22 -3.69 9.97
N GLN A 175 -5.54 -3.83 10.15
CA GLN A 175 -6.12 -5.13 10.54
C GLN A 175 -5.95 -6.19 9.45
N GLU A 176 -6.06 -5.82 8.18
CA GLU A 176 -5.80 -6.75 7.07
C GLU A 176 -4.34 -7.19 7.02
N LEU A 177 -3.41 -6.26 7.27
CA LEU A 177 -1.98 -6.53 7.29
C LEU A 177 -1.55 -7.43 8.46
N LYS A 178 -2.26 -7.42 9.59
CA LYS A 178 -2.00 -8.37 10.70
C LYS A 178 -2.19 -9.83 10.33
N THR A 179 -2.87 -10.11 9.23
CA THR A 179 -2.96 -11.49 8.74
C THR A 179 -1.63 -11.94 8.13
N LEU A 180 -0.82 -11.02 7.62
CA LEU A 180 0.48 -11.30 6.99
C LEU A 180 1.56 -11.69 8.01
N PRO A 181 2.70 -12.26 7.58
CA PRO A 181 3.83 -12.48 8.46
C PRO A 181 4.21 -11.22 9.24
N GLN A 182 4.78 -11.39 10.44
CA GLN A 182 5.15 -10.30 11.36
C GLN A 182 5.94 -9.14 10.71
N ALA A 183 6.65 -9.39 9.62
CA ALA A 183 7.40 -8.38 8.87
C ALA A 183 6.56 -7.27 8.26
N PHE A 184 5.26 -7.51 8.07
CA PHE A 184 4.33 -6.59 7.42
C PHE A 184 3.52 -5.76 8.42
N GLU A 185 3.72 -5.94 9.72
CA GLU A 185 2.97 -5.23 10.76
C GLU A 185 3.44 -3.77 10.98
N HIS A 186 4.38 -3.28 10.18
CA HIS A 186 5.03 -1.97 10.36
C HIS A 186 4.39 -0.87 9.50
N ASP A 187 4.46 0.39 9.98
CA ASP A 187 3.91 1.56 9.30
C ASP A 187 4.50 1.78 7.90
N GLU A 188 5.77 1.41 7.68
CA GLU A 188 6.40 1.47 6.36
C GLU A 188 5.73 0.50 5.37
N THR A 189 5.31 -0.68 5.82
CA THR A 189 4.55 -1.63 5.01
C THR A 189 3.17 -1.08 4.69
N LEU A 190 2.47 -0.52 5.68
CA LEU A 190 1.18 0.13 5.46
C LEU A 190 1.30 1.25 4.41
N THR A 191 2.31 2.09 4.54
CA THR A 191 2.59 3.17 3.59
C THR A 191 2.87 2.61 2.19
N LEU A 192 3.71 1.58 2.08
CA LEU A 192 4.01 0.91 0.82
C LEU A 192 2.75 0.33 0.14
N VAL A 193 1.88 -0.35 0.89
CA VAL A 193 0.63 -0.91 0.35
C VAL A 193 -0.29 0.21 -0.14
N LEU A 194 -0.46 1.29 0.64
CA LEU A 194 -1.26 2.44 0.25
C LEU A 194 -0.70 3.13 -1.01
N ASP A 195 0.62 3.29 -1.10
CA ASP A 195 1.28 3.91 -2.25
C ASP A 195 1.12 3.05 -3.52
N ILE A 196 1.23 1.72 -3.39
CA ILE A 196 0.95 0.79 -4.49
C ILE A 196 -0.51 0.91 -4.93
N VAL A 197 -1.47 0.89 -4.00
CA VAL A 197 -2.91 0.99 -4.33
C VAL A 197 -3.22 2.30 -5.05
N LYS A 198 -2.69 3.42 -4.54
CA LYS A 198 -2.83 4.75 -5.16
C LYS A 198 -2.31 4.76 -6.59
N LEU A 199 -1.08 4.29 -6.78
CA LEU A 199 -0.44 4.24 -8.09
C LEU A 199 -1.23 3.36 -9.07
N ILE A 200 -1.71 2.21 -8.62
CA ILE A 200 -2.46 1.29 -9.48
C ILE A 200 -3.80 1.88 -9.89
N ILE A 201 -4.53 2.50 -8.96
CA ILE A 201 -5.79 3.19 -9.27
C ILE A 201 -5.53 4.31 -10.27
N GLU A 202 -4.51 5.14 -10.04
CA GLU A 202 -4.12 6.22 -10.95
C GLU A 202 -3.83 5.70 -12.36
N LYS A 203 -3.04 4.62 -12.48
CA LYS A 203 -2.69 4.03 -13.78
C LYS A 203 -3.89 3.37 -14.46
N VAL A 204 -4.78 2.72 -13.72
CA VAL A 204 -6.03 2.16 -14.28
C VAL A 204 -6.92 3.28 -14.83
N GLU A 205 -7.12 4.36 -14.08
CA GLU A 205 -7.95 5.49 -14.50
C GLU A 205 -7.33 6.23 -15.69
N ASN A 206 -6.03 6.56 -15.63
CA ASN A 206 -5.34 7.35 -16.67
C ASN A 206 -5.14 6.59 -17.98
N CYS A 207 -4.84 5.29 -17.92
CA CYS A 207 -4.65 4.45 -19.10
C CYS A 207 -5.95 3.74 -19.54
N GLN A 208 -7.07 4.02 -18.86
CA GLN A 208 -8.39 3.43 -19.13
C GLN A 208 -8.33 1.89 -19.20
N LEU A 209 -7.60 1.28 -18.27
CA LEU A 209 -7.40 -0.16 -18.25
C LEU A 209 -8.73 -0.88 -18.00
N SER A 210 -8.95 -1.97 -18.73
CA SER A 210 -10.11 -2.84 -18.55
C SER A 210 -9.67 -4.26 -18.21
N ALA A 211 -10.53 -5.01 -17.54
CA ALA A 211 -10.27 -6.40 -17.15
C ALA A 211 -10.03 -7.34 -18.36
N GLN A 212 -10.52 -6.95 -19.54
CA GLN A 212 -10.46 -7.71 -20.79
C GLN A 212 -9.13 -7.53 -21.53
N GLN A 213 -8.38 -6.47 -21.21
CA GLN A 213 -7.10 -6.18 -21.82
C GLN A 213 -5.94 -6.80 -21.02
N ASP A 214 -4.78 -6.85 -21.66
CA ASP A 214 -3.53 -7.04 -20.95
C ASP A 214 -3.08 -5.68 -20.38
N PRO A 215 -3.22 -5.44 -19.06
CA PRO A 215 -2.88 -4.15 -18.47
C PRO A 215 -1.39 -3.82 -18.62
N ILE A 216 -0.51 -4.82 -18.58
CA ILE A 216 0.94 -4.61 -18.69
C ILE A 216 1.28 -4.17 -20.11
N ALA A 217 0.75 -4.86 -21.13
CA ALA A 217 0.98 -4.46 -22.53
C ALA A 217 0.44 -3.05 -22.83
N THR A 218 -0.73 -2.70 -22.29
CA THR A 218 -1.30 -1.35 -22.44
C THR A 218 -0.44 -0.30 -21.75
N LEU A 219 0.05 -0.55 -20.54
CA LEU A 219 0.94 0.35 -19.81
C LEU A 219 2.29 0.52 -20.52
N ASP A 220 2.82 -0.54 -21.12
CA ASP A 220 4.08 -0.50 -21.89
C ASP A 220 3.96 0.38 -23.13
N GLN A 221 2.76 0.42 -23.74
CA GLN A 221 2.46 1.27 -24.88
C GLN A 221 2.20 2.73 -24.47
N GLN A 222 1.40 2.95 -23.43
CA GLN A 222 0.86 4.27 -23.08
C GLN A 222 1.69 5.04 -22.05
N SER A 223 2.46 4.36 -21.20
CA SER A 223 3.20 4.95 -20.07
C SER A 223 4.60 4.34 -19.97
N LYS A 224 5.48 4.59 -20.95
CA LYS A 224 6.81 3.95 -21.10
C LYS A 224 7.68 3.82 -19.85
N HIS A 225 7.51 4.67 -18.84
CA HIS A 225 8.31 4.68 -17.61
C HIS A 225 7.54 4.23 -16.36
N TRP A 226 6.33 3.68 -16.51
CA TRP A 226 5.46 3.31 -15.38
C TRP A 226 6.13 2.34 -14.40
N ARG A 227 6.99 1.44 -14.89
CA ARG A 227 7.73 0.49 -14.05
C ARG A 227 8.69 1.18 -13.07
N ASN A 228 9.22 2.35 -13.43
CA ASN A 228 10.13 3.11 -12.57
C ASN A 228 9.37 3.85 -11.45
N GLU A 229 8.07 4.09 -11.65
CA GLU A 229 7.19 4.72 -10.66
C GLU A 229 6.71 3.70 -9.62
N PHE A 230 6.80 2.40 -9.93
CA PHE A 230 6.35 1.37 -9.02
C PHE A 230 7.29 1.27 -7.81
N PRO A 231 6.75 1.29 -6.57
CA PRO A 231 7.58 1.33 -5.37
C PRO A 231 8.29 -0.01 -5.08
N LEU A 232 7.98 -1.09 -5.82
CA LEU A 232 8.71 -2.35 -5.78
C LEU A 232 9.66 -2.45 -6.99
N PRO A 233 10.95 -2.79 -6.79
CA PRO A 233 11.88 -3.00 -7.89
C PRO A 233 11.47 -4.24 -8.73
N ILE A 234 11.15 -4.03 -10.01
CA ILE A 234 10.64 -5.03 -10.97
C ILE A 234 11.81 -5.67 -11.76
N ASP A 235 12.85 -6.12 -11.06
CA ASP A 235 14.12 -6.49 -11.73
C ASP A 235 14.38 -8.02 -11.79
N GLU A 236 13.56 -8.88 -11.18
CA GLU A 236 13.82 -10.33 -11.16
C GLU A 236 12.59 -11.23 -11.21
N ASN A 237 12.68 -12.24 -12.09
CA ASN A 237 11.56 -13.02 -12.61
C ASN A 237 10.42 -12.10 -13.05
N GLN A 238 10.67 -11.31 -14.12
CA GLN A 238 9.66 -10.48 -14.78
C GLN A 238 8.33 -11.19 -14.83
N THR A 239 8.30 -12.49 -15.15
CA THR A 239 7.07 -13.29 -15.17
C THR A 239 6.30 -13.31 -13.85
N ILE A 240 6.91 -13.60 -12.70
CA ILE A 240 6.17 -13.71 -11.42
C ILE A 240 5.65 -12.33 -10.98
N VAL A 241 6.50 -11.31 -11.07
CA VAL A 241 6.11 -9.95 -10.68
C VAL A 241 5.09 -9.40 -11.67
N ASP A 242 5.28 -9.59 -12.98
CA ASP A 242 4.34 -9.17 -14.01
C ASP A 242 3.02 -9.94 -13.90
N ASP A 243 3.02 -11.24 -13.57
CA ASP A 243 1.80 -12.01 -13.33
C ASP A 243 1.03 -11.47 -12.12
N PHE A 244 1.75 -11.19 -11.02
CA PHE A 244 1.16 -10.55 -9.85
C PHE A 244 0.59 -9.17 -10.19
N LEU A 245 1.37 -8.31 -10.85
CA LEU A 245 0.95 -6.96 -11.26
C LEU A 245 -0.23 -7.01 -12.23
N ARG A 246 -0.20 -7.92 -13.20
CA ARG A 246 -1.27 -8.11 -14.18
C ARG A 246 -2.57 -8.51 -13.48
N ASN A 247 -2.52 -9.43 -12.54
CA ASN A 247 -3.69 -9.81 -11.74
C ASN A 247 -4.17 -8.65 -10.86
N LEU A 248 -3.25 -7.90 -10.27
CA LEU A 248 -3.56 -6.75 -9.42
C LEU A 248 -4.19 -5.60 -10.21
N PHE A 249 -3.68 -5.28 -11.39
CA PHE A 249 -4.26 -4.30 -12.31
C PHE A 249 -5.65 -4.73 -12.80
N LYS A 250 -5.80 -5.98 -13.24
CA LYS A 250 -7.11 -6.52 -13.67
C LYS A 250 -8.12 -6.44 -12.55
N SER A 251 -7.74 -6.92 -11.37
CA SER A 251 -8.60 -6.87 -10.21
C SER A 251 -8.98 -5.44 -9.80
N THR A 252 -8.05 -4.50 -9.88
CA THR A 252 -8.34 -3.10 -9.56
C THR A 252 -9.25 -2.48 -10.61
N SER A 253 -9.09 -2.84 -11.89
CA SER A 253 -9.97 -2.42 -12.98
C SER A 253 -11.40 -2.94 -12.78
N GLU A 254 -11.56 -4.19 -12.36
CA GLU A 254 -12.86 -4.75 -11.98
C GLU A 254 -13.48 -4.03 -10.79
N GLU A 255 -12.69 -3.75 -9.74
CA GLU A 255 -13.18 -3.06 -8.54
C GLU A 255 -13.59 -1.62 -8.84
N ILE A 256 -12.80 -0.89 -9.63
CA ILE A 256 -13.14 0.46 -10.12
C ILE A 256 -14.43 0.40 -10.95
N SER A 257 -14.56 -0.57 -11.86
CA SER A 257 -15.76 -0.74 -12.70
C SER A 257 -17.01 -1.00 -11.86
N LYS A 258 -16.93 -1.91 -10.88
CA LYS A 258 -18.01 -2.17 -9.91
C LYS A 258 -18.36 -0.90 -9.13
N HIS A 259 -17.34 -0.18 -8.65
CA HIS A 259 -17.55 1.03 -7.89
C HIS A 259 -18.19 2.14 -8.75
N HIS A 260 -17.84 2.26 -10.02
CA HIS A 260 -18.51 3.16 -10.96
C HIS A 260 -19.98 2.78 -11.17
N GLN A 261 -20.28 1.49 -11.40
CA GLN A 261 -21.65 1.00 -11.54
C GLN A 261 -22.48 1.27 -10.28
N LEU A 262 -21.92 1.01 -9.09
CA LEU A 262 -22.57 1.30 -7.81
C LEU A 262 -22.83 2.81 -7.65
N ARG A 263 -21.89 3.66 -8.04
CA ARG A 263 -22.06 5.12 -8.05
C ARG A 263 -22.96 5.64 -9.16
N GLN A 264 -23.39 4.83 -10.12
CA GLN A 264 -24.41 5.20 -11.10
C GLN A 264 -25.82 4.76 -10.68
N ALA A 265 -25.94 3.98 -9.61
CA ALA A 265 -27.23 3.53 -9.10
C ALA A 265 -27.64 4.35 -7.87
N LEU A 266 -28.92 4.70 -7.79
CA LEU A 266 -29.52 5.13 -6.54
C LEU A 266 -29.72 3.90 -5.64
N LYS A 267 -28.87 3.72 -4.63
CA LYS A 267 -28.88 2.54 -3.77
C LYS A 267 -28.66 2.91 -2.30
N CYS A 268 -29.29 2.16 -1.41
CA CYS A 268 -29.04 2.20 0.02
C CYS A 268 -28.59 0.82 0.49
N SER A 269 -27.56 0.74 1.33
CA SER A 269 -27.15 -0.48 2.01
C SER A 269 -27.03 -0.23 3.51
N HIS A 270 -27.40 -1.23 4.29
CA HIS A 270 -27.35 -1.16 5.74
C HIS A 270 -26.35 -2.19 6.26
N SER A 271 -25.53 -1.80 7.24
CA SER A 271 -24.63 -2.71 7.94
C SER A 271 -24.80 -2.53 9.45
N LEU A 272 -24.78 -3.65 10.16
CA LEU A 272 -24.89 -3.69 11.62
C LEU A 272 -23.50 -4.00 12.19
N SER A 273 -23.07 -3.25 13.21
CA SER A 273 -21.78 -3.50 13.84
C SER A 273 -21.74 -4.92 14.42
N GLY A 274 -20.54 -5.51 14.49
CA GLY A 274 -20.38 -6.84 15.10
C GLY A 274 -20.79 -6.90 16.57
N SER A 275 -20.77 -5.76 17.27
CA SER A 275 -21.31 -5.60 18.63
C SER A 275 -22.83 -5.40 18.67
N PHE A 276 -23.50 -5.28 17.53
CA PHE A 276 -24.93 -4.95 17.38
C PHE A 276 -25.34 -3.59 17.98
N GLU A 277 -24.37 -2.73 18.26
CA GLU A 277 -24.60 -1.43 18.90
C GLU A 277 -24.97 -0.32 17.91
N TYR A 278 -24.53 -0.42 16.66
CA TYR A 278 -24.70 0.65 15.66
C TYR A 278 -25.16 0.09 14.32
N LEU A 279 -26.25 0.68 13.79
CA LEU A 279 -26.68 0.49 12.41
C LEU A 279 -26.10 1.61 11.55
N SER A 280 -25.24 1.26 10.59
CA SER A 280 -24.75 2.18 9.57
C SER A 280 -25.57 2.04 8.30
N SER A 281 -25.83 3.16 7.63
CA SER A 281 -26.54 3.20 6.35
C SER A 281 -25.68 3.96 5.34
N THR A 282 -25.28 3.28 4.28
CA THR A 282 -24.52 3.86 3.17
C THR A 282 -25.45 4.13 2.01
N ILE A 283 -25.46 5.37 1.54
CA ILE A 283 -26.29 5.80 0.41
C ILE A 283 -25.39 6.15 -0.76
N TYR A 284 -25.63 5.47 -1.88
CA TYR A 284 -25.00 5.71 -3.16
C TYR A 284 -25.96 6.53 -4.00
N LEU A 285 -25.50 7.69 -4.46
CA LEU A 285 -26.24 8.54 -5.37
C LEU A 285 -25.56 8.51 -6.75
N PRO A 286 -26.33 8.48 -7.85
CA PRO A 286 -25.83 8.69 -9.20
C PRO A 286 -25.21 10.09 -9.37
N GLU A 287 -24.48 10.31 -10.47
CA GLU A 287 -24.05 11.67 -10.85
C GLU A 287 -25.26 12.56 -11.16
N GLU A 288 -26.36 11.97 -11.62
CA GLU A 288 -27.62 12.65 -11.93
C GLU A 288 -28.82 11.84 -11.44
N ILE A 289 -29.79 12.51 -10.80
CA ILE A 289 -31.09 11.93 -10.47
C ILE A 289 -32.17 12.61 -11.30
N CYS A 290 -32.99 11.82 -11.99
CA CYS A 290 -34.10 12.32 -12.79
C CYS A 290 -35.43 12.15 -12.04
N PHE A 291 -36.20 13.23 -11.97
CA PHE A 291 -37.55 13.26 -11.42
C PHE A 291 -38.54 13.61 -12.52
N THR A 292 -39.51 12.74 -12.78
CA THR A 292 -40.63 13.04 -13.69
C THR A 292 -41.62 13.96 -12.96
N ILE A 293 -42.11 14.99 -13.65
CA ILE A 293 -43.13 15.88 -13.11
C ILE A 293 -44.43 15.66 -13.87
N ASP A 294 -45.54 15.57 -13.14
CA ASP A 294 -46.87 15.33 -13.75
C ASP A 294 -47.47 16.56 -14.45
N ASN A 295 -46.95 17.75 -14.16
CA ASN A 295 -47.42 19.05 -14.67
C ASN A 295 -46.27 19.84 -15.29
N ASP A 296 -46.58 20.75 -16.23
CA ASP A 296 -45.63 21.75 -16.71
C ASP A 296 -45.25 22.68 -15.54
N VAL A 297 -44.05 22.48 -15.00
CA VAL A 297 -43.50 23.25 -13.89
C VAL A 297 -42.25 23.99 -14.35
N GLU A 298 -42.21 25.31 -14.17
CA GLU A 298 -41.00 26.09 -14.36
C GLU A 298 -40.07 25.96 -13.14
N LEU A 299 -38.79 25.66 -13.39
CA LEU A 299 -37.77 25.67 -12.34
C LEU A 299 -37.45 27.12 -11.92
N LEU A 300 -37.97 27.54 -10.78
CA LEU A 300 -37.65 28.86 -10.18
C LEU A 300 -36.22 28.94 -9.63
N ARG A 301 -35.57 27.81 -9.37
CA ARG A 301 -34.22 27.72 -8.81
C ARG A 301 -33.43 26.59 -9.46
N THR A 302 -32.14 26.85 -9.69
CA THR A 302 -31.18 25.90 -10.29
C THR A 302 -30.32 25.19 -9.26
N ARG A 303 -30.56 25.40 -7.96
CA ARG A 303 -29.91 24.70 -6.86
C ARG A 303 -30.96 24.10 -5.92
N GLY A 304 -30.82 22.82 -5.62
CA GLY A 304 -31.67 22.07 -4.69
C GLY A 304 -30.84 21.40 -3.59
N HIS A 305 -31.49 21.08 -2.47
CA HIS A 305 -30.90 20.25 -1.43
C HIS A 305 -31.46 18.84 -1.55
N LEU A 306 -30.58 17.85 -1.66
CA LEU A 306 -30.95 16.46 -1.48
C LEU A 306 -30.98 16.17 0.02
N VAL A 307 -32.06 15.52 0.44
CA VAL A 307 -32.28 15.14 1.84
C VAL A 307 -32.80 13.72 1.93
N ILE A 308 -32.42 13.01 2.99
CA ILE A 308 -33.02 11.73 3.37
C ILE A 308 -34.12 12.01 4.37
N LYS A 309 -35.31 11.46 4.16
CA LYS A 309 -36.36 11.44 5.16
C LYS A 309 -36.37 10.08 5.86
N GLU A 310 -36.32 10.11 7.18
CA GLU A 310 -36.36 8.90 8.00
C GLU A 310 -37.65 8.85 8.83
N GLY A 311 -38.42 7.77 8.65
CA GLY A 311 -39.69 7.56 9.36
C GLY A 311 -40.80 8.55 9.01
N LEU A 312 -41.88 8.50 9.79
CA LEU A 312 -43.11 9.30 9.56
C LEU A 312 -43.02 10.73 10.10
N ASN A 313 -42.01 11.04 10.92
CA ASN A 313 -41.93 12.32 11.66
C ASN A 313 -41.33 13.47 10.85
N HIS A 314 -41.26 13.35 9.51
CA HIS A 314 -40.69 14.35 8.60
C HIS A 314 -39.26 14.83 8.93
N LYS A 315 -38.52 14.13 9.79
CA LYS A 315 -37.12 14.46 10.06
C LYS A 315 -36.32 14.18 8.80
N SER A 316 -35.73 15.24 8.25
CA SER A 316 -34.88 15.18 7.08
C SER A 316 -33.42 15.43 7.46
N GLN A 317 -32.52 14.70 6.82
CA GLN A 317 -31.09 14.91 6.96
C GLN A 317 -30.51 15.34 5.63
N PHE A 318 -29.73 16.43 5.67
CA PHE A 318 -29.07 16.98 4.50
C PHE A 318 -28.00 16.01 3.98
N LEU A 319 -28.06 15.72 2.68
CA LEU A 319 -27.07 14.93 1.97
C LEU A 319 -26.06 15.83 1.26
N CYS A 320 -26.53 16.58 0.27
CA CYS A 320 -25.70 17.41 -0.58
C CYS A 320 -26.53 18.47 -1.32
N VAL A 321 -25.83 19.41 -1.96
CA VAL A 321 -26.42 20.35 -2.91
C VAL A 321 -26.36 19.73 -4.31
N ALA A 322 -27.48 19.78 -5.03
CA ALA A 322 -27.57 19.41 -6.43
C ALA A 322 -27.92 20.62 -7.30
N TYR A 323 -27.45 20.61 -8.54
CA TYR A 323 -27.83 21.58 -9.55
C TYR A 323 -29.00 21.04 -10.36
N LEU A 324 -30.07 21.83 -10.48
CA LEU A 324 -31.31 21.40 -11.10
C LEU A 324 -31.43 21.98 -12.51
N SER A 325 -31.74 21.14 -13.48
CA SER A 325 -32.11 21.53 -14.84
C SER A 325 -33.42 20.87 -15.26
N LEU A 326 -34.18 21.50 -16.16
CA LEU A 326 -35.44 20.98 -16.68
C LEU A 326 -35.23 20.59 -18.14
N GLN A 327 -35.47 19.32 -18.47
CA GLN A 327 -35.40 18.80 -19.83
C GLN A 327 -36.59 17.86 -20.07
N ASN A 328 -37.39 18.12 -21.10
CA ASN A 328 -38.49 17.23 -21.52
C ASN A 328 -39.41 16.78 -20.37
N ASN A 329 -39.89 17.74 -19.56
CA ASN A 329 -40.74 17.50 -18.38
C ASN A 329 -40.12 16.58 -17.30
N LYS A 330 -38.79 16.53 -17.26
CA LYS A 330 -37.99 15.88 -16.22
C LYS A 330 -37.07 16.91 -15.58
N VAL A 331 -37.02 16.90 -14.25
CA VAL A 331 -35.98 17.62 -13.51
C VAL A 331 -34.79 16.70 -13.33
N ILE A 332 -33.65 17.14 -13.84
CA ILE A 332 -32.36 16.47 -13.68
C ILE A 332 -31.63 17.18 -12.56
N ALA A 333 -31.25 16.43 -11.53
CA ALA A 333 -30.46 16.90 -10.41
C ALA A 333 -29.02 16.39 -10.53
N GLU A 334 -28.11 17.25 -10.97
CA GLU A 334 -26.67 16.99 -11.07
C GLU A 334 -26.01 17.12 -9.70
N ILE A 335 -25.36 16.05 -9.25
CA ILE A 335 -24.73 15.96 -7.93
C ILE A 335 -23.24 16.24 -8.10
N ASN A 336 -22.85 17.49 -7.81
CA ASN A 336 -21.48 17.96 -8.03
C ASN A 336 -20.49 17.22 -7.12
N ARG A 337 -19.29 16.91 -7.65
CA ARG A 337 -18.27 15.94 -7.14
C ARG A 337 -17.61 16.25 -5.78
N GLY A 338 -18.38 16.55 -4.75
CA GLY A 338 -17.92 16.79 -3.38
C GLY A 338 -18.87 16.13 -2.38
N PHE A 339 -18.81 14.80 -2.29
CA PHE A 339 -19.51 14.09 -1.23
C PHE A 339 -18.81 14.33 0.11
N SER A 340 -19.54 14.88 1.08
CA SER A 340 -19.24 14.66 2.49
C SER A 340 -19.74 13.26 2.84
N LYS A 341 -18.84 12.28 2.87
CA LYS A 341 -19.15 10.91 3.30
C LYS A 341 -18.96 10.77 4.80
N ASP A 342 -20.07 10.88 5.51
CA ASP A 342 -20.48 10.01 6.63
C ASP A 342 -21.57 10.71 7.44
N ILE A 343 -22.82 10.27 7.25
CA ILE A 343 -23.84 10.48 8.27
C ILE A 343 -23.72 9.31 9.24
N GLN A 344 -22.74 9.36 10.13
CA GLN A 344 -22.70 8.46 11.28
C GLN A 344 -23.66 9.00 12.33
N ARG A 345 -24.75 8.29 12.57
CA ARG A 345 -25.61 8.56 13.72
C ARG A 345 -25.12 7.72 14.89
N TRP A 346 -24.53 8.39 15.88
CA TRP A 346 -24.40 7.83 17.22
C TRP A 346 -25.78 7.87 17.86
N SER A 347 -26.52 6.77 17.74
CA SER A 347 -27.74 6.56 18.51
C SER A 347 -27.34 6.37 19.97
N HIS A 348 -27.40 7.42 20.79
CA HIS A 348 -27.38 7.25 22.24
C HIS A 348 -28.71 6.67 22.72
N MET A 349 -28.59 5.58 23.48
CA MET A 349 -29.61 4.81 24.19
C MET A 349 -30.59 3.99 23.33
N PHE A 350 -30.33 2.68 23.28
CA PHE A 350 -31.40 1.69 23.28
C PHE A 350 -32.16 1.77 24.61
N GLU A 351 -33.09 2.72 24.73
CA GLU A 351 -34.21 2.52 25.66
C GLU A 351 -35.24 1.62 24.98
N GLN A 352 -35.16 0.34 25.36
CA GLN A 352 -36.25 -0.62 25.44
C GLN A 352 -37.29 -0.58 24.32
N LEU A 353 -37.06 -1.37 23.26
CA LEU A 353 -38.17 -1.97 22.52
C LEU A 353 -38.20 -3.47 22.82
N LYS A 354 -38.99 -3.81 23.84
CA LYS A 354 -39.50 -5.17 24.07
C LYS A 354 -40.24 -5.61 22.81
N ALA A 355 -39.75 -6.68 22.19
CA ALA A 355 -40.45 -7.40 21.16
C ALA A 355 -41.78 -7.93 21.70
N TYR A 356 -42.87 -7.68 20.98
CA TYR A 356 -43.96 -8.63 20.90
C TYR A 356 -43.89 -9.27 19.51
N LEU A 357 -43.92 -10.60 19.52
CA LEU A 357 -43.76 -11.53 18.39
C LEU A 357 -44.62 -11.19 17.17
#